data_AF-A0A0S6XP84-F1
#
_entry.id   AF-A0A0S6XP84-F1
#
_cell.length_a   1.000
_cell.length_b   1.000
_cell.length_c   1.000
_cell.angle_alpha   90.00
_cell.angle_beta   90.00
_cell.angle_gamma   90.00
#
_symmetry.space_group_name_H-M   'P 1'
#
loop_
_entity.id
_entity.type
_entity.pdbx_description
1 polymer ?
#
loop_
_entity_poly.entity_id
_entity_poly.type
_entity_poly.pdbx_seq_one_letter_code
_entity_poly.pdbx_strand_id
1 'polypeptide(L)'
;MRFLSTLVAASALLVTRAVATCQFHNIIHNATLLAAENATELCMRQGAGHWTFAMETTIITVPGNSANHTKDHDSASVEFIIYDNDCVPQAAYRAPNCSTPIIAEENFLREVLILDKLNTKPHKAYFKFRYGDGIYSIRNNHCVCTDMTKLTGYKEATGCRCSFPVDGHFVG
;
A
#
# COMPACT_ATOMS: atom_id res chain seq x y z
N MET A 1 0.39 56.59 46.30
CA MET A 1 -0.68 55.62 45.96
C MET A 1 -0.06 54.53 45.11
N ARG A 2 -0.04 53.28 45.59
CA ARG A 2 0.57 52.12 44.91
C ARG A 2 -0.53 51.39 44.14
N PHE A 3 -0.38 51.23 42.82
CA PHE A 3 -1.25 50.37 42.02
C PHE A 3 -0.53 49.04 41.81
N LEU A 4 -1.03 47.97 42.47
CA LEU A 4 -0.68 46.60 42.15
C LEU A 4 -1.50 46.18 40.93
N SER A 5 -0.84 45.93 39.80
CA SER A 5 -1.46 45.32 38.63
C SER A 5 -1.28 43.81 38.71
N THR A 6 -2.36 43.08 38.96
CA THR A 6 -2.44 41.61 38.91
C THR A 6 -2.46 41.14 37.47
N LEU A 7 -1.41 40.44 37.04
CA LEU A 7 -1.36 39.69 35.78
C LEU A 7 -2.10 38.37 35.94
N VAL A 8 -3.24 38.22 35.25
CA VAL A 8 -3.96 36.95 35.11
C VAL A 8 -3.31 36.17 33.97
N ALA A 9 -2.61 35.09 34.29
CA ALA A 9 -2.09 34.16 33.30
C ALA A 9 -3.22 33.21 32.83
N ALA A 10 -3.69 33.38 31.61
CA ALA A 10 -4.64 32.46 30.98
C ALA A 10 -3.88 31.24 30.43
N SER A 11 -4.01 30.10 31.08
CA SER A 11 -3.46 28.82 30.61
C SER A 11 -4.31 28.29 29.45
N ALA A 12 -3.82 28.43 28.22
CA ALA A 12 -4.43 27.78 27.05
C ALA A 12 -4.10 26.28 27.05
N LEU A 13 -5.09 25.45 27.38
CA LEU A 13 -5.05 24.00 27.23
C LEU A 13 -5.05 23.66 25.73
N LEU A 14 -3.88 23.43 25.16
CA LEU A 14 -3.72 22.85 23.83
C LEU A 14 -4.13 21.37 23.88
N VAL A 15 -5.37 21.07 23.48
CA VAL A 15 -5.83 19.70 23.26
C VAL A 15 -5.24 19.22 21.94
N THR A 16 -4.06 18.61 21.98
CA THR A 16 -3.51 17.88 20.83
C THR A 16 -4.30 16.59 20.66
N ARG A 17 -5.20 16.55 19.66
CA ARG A 17 -5.81 15.29 19.23
C ARG A 17 -4.71 14.46 18.56
N ALA A 18 -4.34 13.33 19.14
CA ALA A 18 -3.50 12.34 18.48
C ALA A 18 -4.24 11.87 17.23
N VAL A 19 -3.78 12.28 16.05
CA VAL A 19 -4.28 11.74 14.78
C VAL A 19 -3.61 10.38 14.67
N ALA A 20 -4.37 9.29 14.80
CA ALA A 20 -3.83 7.96 14.60
C ALA A 20 -3.27 7.88 13.17
N THR A 21 -1.98 7.61 13.05
CA THR A 21 -1.32 7.47 11.75
C THR A 21 -1.83 6.20 11.07
N CYS A 22 -2.34 6.32 9.84
CA CYS A 22 -2.79 5.17 9.07
C CYS A 22 -1.58 4.30 8.72
N GLN A 23 -1.58 3.04 9.17
CA GLN A 23 -0.44 2.15 9.04
C GLN A 23 -0.87 0.81 8.47
N PHE A 24 -0.01 0.26 7.61
CA PHE A 24 -0.10 -1.12 7.17
C PHE A 24 0.25 -2.08 8.29
N HIS A 25 -0.47 -3.19 8.38
CA HIS A 25 -0.15 -4.27 9.30
C HIS A 25 0.34 -5.47 8.49
N ASN A 26 1.62 -5.80 8.62
CA ASN A 26 2.22 -6.93 7.91
C ASN A 26 1.58 -8.25 8.38
N ILE A 27 1.01 -9.00 7.44
CA ILE A 27 0.40 -10.31 7.68
C ILE A 27 1.36 -11.48 7.43
N ILE A 28 2.57 -11.22 6.91
CA ILE A 28 3.62 -12.21 6.76
C ILE A 28 4.46 -12.25 8.04
N HIS A 29 4.43 -13.39 8.73
CA HIS A 29 5.24 -13.60 9.93
C HIS A 29 6.55 -14.35 9.66
N ASN A 30 6.63 -15.08 8.54
CA ASN A 30 7.83 -15.81 8.14
C ASN A 30 7.95 -15.88 6.61
N ALA A 31 8.70 -14.94 6.03
CA ALA A 31 8.92 -14.85 4.59
C ALA A 31 9.70 -16.04 4.00
N THR A 32 10.56 -16.70 4.80
CA THR A 32 11.44 -17.79 4.31
C THR A 32 10.71 -19.05 3.85
N LEU A 33 9.42 -19.16 4.17
CA LEU A 33 8.57 -20.29 3.79
C LEU A 33 7.70 -20.00 2.56
N LEU A 34 7.74 -18.76 2.04
CA LEU A 34 6.90 -18.36 0.92
C LEU A 34 7.59 -18.67 -0.40
N ALA A 35 6.80 -19.15 -1.36
CA ALA A 35 7.26 -19.35 -2.72
C ALA A 35 7.42 -18.00 -3.43
N ALA A 36 8.30 -17.96 -4.43
CA ALA A 36 8.43 -16.81 -5.30
C ALA A 36 7.15 -16.59 -6.12
N GLU A 37 6.79 -15.32 -6.30
CA GLU A 37 5.74 -14.87 -7.21
C GLU A 37 6.16 -15.10 -8.67
N ASN A 38 5.24 -15.64 -9.46
CA ASN A 38 5.45 -15.92 -10.88
C ASN A 38 4.63 -14.98 -11.79
N ALA A 39 3.64 -14.27 -11.24
CA ALA A 39 2.87 -13.26 -11.97
C ALA A 39 3.74 -12.02 -12.23
N THR A 40 4.12 -11.84 -13.50
CA THR A 40 4.95 -10.71 -13.95
C THR A 40 4.30 -9.34 -13.76
N GLU A 41 2.98 -9.34 -13.55
CA GLU A 41 2.14 -8.20 -13.24
C GLU A 41 2.36 -7.69 -11.81
N LEU A 42 2.77 -8.58 -10.89
CA LEU A 42 3.03 -8.26 -9.48
C LEU A 42 4.53 -8.16 -9.20
N CYS A 43 5.37 -9.00 -9.80
CA CYS A 43 6.81 -8.92 -9.63
C CYS A 43 7.61 -9.32 -10.88
N MET A 44 8.72 -8.63 -11.12
CA MET A 44 9.74 -9.06 -12.08
C MET A 44 11.11 -8.97 -11.41
N ARG A 45 11.96 -9.98 -11.63
CA ARG A 45 13.33 -9.96 -11.13
C ARG A 45 14.11 -8.83 -11.81
N GLN A 46 14.66 -7.91 -11.01
CA GLN A 46 15.36 -6.71 -11.51
C GLN A 46 16.87 -6.71 -11.21
N GLY A 47 17.39 -7.80 -10.64
CA GLY A 47 18.77 -7.90 -10.16
C GLY A 47 18.90 -7.46 -8.69
N ALA A 48 20.09 -7.66 -8.13
CA ALA A 48 20.37 -7.30 -6.74
C ALA A 48 20.21 -5.79 -6.50
N GLY A 49 19.77 -5.41 -5.30
CA GLY A 49 19.66 -4.01 -4.88
C GLY A 49 18.30 -3.36 -5.10
N HIS A 50 17.32 -4.09 -5.62
CA HIS A 50 15.96 -3.60 -5.84
C HIS A 50 14.90 -4.48 -5.18
N TRP A 51 13.89 -3.85 -4.62
CA TRP A 51 12.63 -4.48 -4.20
C TRP A 51 11.50 -4.07 -5.11
N THR A 52 10.37 -4.75 -4.97
CA THR A 52 9.13 -4.42 -5.67
C THR A 52 8.02 -4.14 -4.67
N PHE A 53 7.37 -2.98 -4.79
CA PHE A 53 6.12 -2.69 -4.12
C PHE A 53 4.98 -2.92 -5.12
N ALA A 54 4.08 -3.82 -4.78
CA ALA A 54 2.98 -4.24 -5.62
C ALA A 54 1.63 -3.99 -4.96
N MET A 55 0.61 -3.87 -5.80
CA MET A 55 -0.80 -3.82 -5.42
C MET A 55 -1.58 -4.73 -6.34
N GLU A 56 -2.41 -5.60 -5.77
CA GLU A 56 -3.40 -6.38 -6.50
C GLU A 56 -4.79 -5.90 -6.11
N THR A 57 -5.64 -5.64 -7.12
CA THR A 57 -7.06 -5.34 -6.92
C THR A 57 -7.88 -6.39 -7.64
N THR A 58 -8.86 -6.99 -6.97
CA THR A 58 -9.74 -8.00 -7.58
C THR A 58 -11.20 -7.69 -7.32
N ILE A 59 -12.07 -8.09 -8.24
CA ILE A 59 -13.52 -8.15 -8.08
C ILE A 59 -14.00 -9.55 -8.41
N ILE A 60 -14.66 -10.18 -7.45
CA ILE A 60 -15.36 -11.46 -7.63
C ILE A 60 -16.87 -11.24 -7.63
N THR A 61 -17.59 -12.04 -8.43
CA THR A 61 -19.05 -12.08 -8.40
C THR A 61 -19.50 -13.23 -7.52
N VAL A 62 -20.21 -12.92 -6.45
CA VAL A 62 -20.77 -13.88 -5.50
C VAL A 62 -22.24 -14.09 -5.85
N PRO A 63 -22.66 -15.33 -6.17
CA PRO A 63 -24.06 -15.63 -6.44
C PRO A 63 -24.94 -15.27 -5.24
N GLY A 64 -25.98 -14.48 -5.47
CA GLY A 64 -26.94 -14.13 -4.44
C GLY A 64 -27.80 -15.35 -4.07
N ASN A 65 -27.67 -15.86 -2.84
CA ASN A 65 -28.37 -17.09 -2.42
C ASN A 65 -29.65 -16.83 -1.60
N SER A 66 -30.33 -15.70 -1.81
CA SER A 66 -31.55 -15.39 -1.07
C SER A 66 -32.78 -15.45 -1.98
N ALA A 67 -33.82 -16.13 -1.51
CA ALA A 67 -35.11 -16.27 -2.21
C ALA A 67 -35.82 -14.94 -2.52
N ASN A 68 -35.29 -13.80 -2.05
CA ASN A 68 -35.84 -12.45 -2.25
C ASN A 68 -34.87 -11.45 -2.90
N HIS A 69 -33.64 -11.84 -3.27
CA HIS A 69 -32.71 -10.98 -4.01
C HIS A 69 -32.12 -11.72 -5.22
N THR A 70 -32.58 -11.35 -6.42
CA THR A 70 -32.20 -11.93 -7.72
C THR A 70 -30.94 -11.30 -8.33
N LYS A 71 -30.09 -10.64 -7.55
CA LYS A 71 -28.90 -9.96 -8.08
C LYS A 71 -27.63 -10.51 -7.47
N ASP A 72 -26.71 -10.91 -8.32
CA ASP A 72 -25.34 -11.21 -7.92
C ASP A 72 -24.71 -9.99 -7.25
N HIS A 73 -23.84 -10.26 -6.27
CA HIS A 73 -23.12 -9.22 -5.54
C HIS A 73 -21.64 -9.26 -5.89
N ASP A 74 -21.07 -8.12 -6.23
CA ASP A 74 -19.63 -8.00 -6.46
C ASP A 74 -18.90 -7.72 -5.13
N SER A 75 -17.86 -8.49 -4.83
CA SER A 75 -16.96 -8.29 -3.69
C SER A 75 -15.58 -7.89 -4.20
N ALA A 76 -15.00 -6.84 -3.63
CA ALA A 76 -13.69 -6.32 -4.04
C ALA A 76 -12.62 -6.58 -2.96
N SER A 77 -11.43 -6.99 -3.37
CA SER A 77 -10.25 -7.08 -2.51
C SER A 77 -9.11 -6.19 -3.01
N VAL A 78 -8.30 -5.71 -2.07
CA VAL A 78 -7.10 -4.93 -2.36
C VAL A 78 -6.00 -5.39 -1.41
N GLU A 79 -4.91 -5.87 -2.00
CA GLU A 79 -3.75 -6.33 -1.28
C GLU A 79 -2.51 -5.60 -1.78
N PHE A 80 -1.56 -5.37 -0.88
CA PHE A 80 -0.26 -4.78 -1.18
C PHE A 80 0.82 -5.73 -0.73
N ILE A 81 1.89 -5.84 -1.51
CA ILE A 81 2.96 -6.80 -1.26
C ILE A 81 4.30 -6.12 -1.51
N ILE A 82 5.27 -6.35 -0.62
CA ILE A 82 6.68 -6.03 -0.88
C ILE A 82 7.39 -7.34 -1.21
N TYR A 83 7.98 -7.41 -2.39
CA TYR A 83 8.81 -8.53 -2.83
C TYR A 83 10.30 -8.15 -2.81
N ASP A 84 11.15 -9.13 -2.55
CA ASP A 84 12.59 -8.99 -2.79
C ASP A 84 12.95 -9.10 -4.29
N ASN A 85 14.25 -9.11 -4.58
CA ASN A 85 14.79 -9.19 -5.93
C ASN A 85 14.48 -10.52 -6.65
N ASP A 86 14.18 -11.59 -5.89
CA ASP A 86 13.88 -12.92 -6.41
C ASP A 86 12.38 -13.18 -6.52
N CYS A 87 11.57 -12.14 -6.24
CA CYS A 87 10.12 -12.16 -6.18
C CYS A 87 9.56 -12.97 -5.01
N VAL A 88 10.31 -13.14 -3.92
CA VAL A 88 9.79 -13.74 -2.69
C VAL A 88 9.10 -12.65 -1.86
N PRO A 89 7.84 -12.85 -1.41
CA PRO A 89 7.15 -11.88 -0.57
C PRO A 89 7.84 -11.70 0.79
N GLN A 90 8.14 -10.46 1.14
CA GLN A 90 8.75 -10.07 2.42
C GLN A 90 7.73 -9.42 3.37
N ALA A 91 6.74 -8.71 2.80
CA ALA A 91 5.59 -8.22 3.55
C ALA A 91 4.33 -8.27 2.67
N ALA A 92 3.18 -8.48 3.31
CA ALA A 92 1.89 -8.35 2.65
C ALA A 92 0.92 -7.60 3.56
N TYR A 93 -0.01 -6.89 2.94
CA TYR A 93 -0.93 -6.00 3.63
C TYR A 93 -2.30 -6.04 2.99
N ARG A 94 -3.34 -6.04 3.81
CA ARG A 94 -4.67 -5.63 3.35
C ARG A 94 -4.75 -4.11 3.36
N ALA A 95 -5.46 -3.53 2.40
CA ALA A 95 -5.74 -2.09 2.41
C ALA A 95 -6.42 -1.71 3.74
N PRO A 96 -5.82 -0.82 4.56
CA PRO A 96 -6.42 -0.46 5.83
C PRO A 96 -7.63 0.45 5.60
N ASN A 97 -8.56 0.47 6.57
CA ASN A 97 -9.76 1.29 6.49
C ASN A 97 -9.47 2.74 6.94
N CYS A 98 -8.53 3.40 6.26
CA CYS A 98 -8.15 4.79 6.50
C CYS A 98 -7.61 5.47 5.23
N SER A 99 -7.56 6.80 5.25
CA SER A 99 -7.08 7.59 4.13
C SER A 99 -5.55 7.65 4.09
N THR A 100 -5.00 7.86 2.90
CA THR A 100 -3.59 8.21 2.72
C THR A 100 -3.22 9.51 3.48
N PRO A 101 -1.98 9.66 3.99
CA PRO A 101 -0.86 8.75 3.80
C PRO A 101 -0.96 7.46 4.64
N ILE A 102 -0.57 6.33 4.06
CA ILE A 102 -0.49 5.03 4.74
C ILE A 102 0.98 4.66 4.90
N ILE A 103 1.39 4.27 6.10
CA ILE A 103 2.79 3.98 6.42
C ILE A 103 3.04 2.46 6.43
N ALA A 104 4.09 2.01 5.76
CA ALA A 104 4.70 0.69 5.94
C ALA A 104 6.07 0.87 6.60
N GLU A 105 6.19 0.35 7.82
CA GLU A 105 7.42 0.27 8.59
C GLU A 105 7.77 -1.19 8.76
N GLU A 106 8.84 -1.63 8.10
CA GLU A 106 9.31 -3.01 8.18
C GLU A 106 10.76 -3.04 8.62
N ASN A 107 11.14 -4.05 9.40
CA ASN A 107 12.49 -4.21 9.91
C ASN A 107 13.54 -4.50 8.82
N PHE A 108 13.11 -5.02 7.67
CA PHE A 108 13.98 -5.26 6.54
C PHE A 108 14.22 -3.98 5.74
N LEU A 109 13.20 -3.11 5.61
CA LEU A 109 13.32 -1.81 4.92
C LEU A 109 14.35 -0.92 5.64
N ARG A 110 15.17 -0.20 4.88
CA ARG A 110 16.10 0.80 5.44
C ARG A 110 15.42 2.13 5.76
N GLU A 111 14.38 2.45 5.00
CA GLU A 111 13.63 3.70 5.10
C GLU A 111 12.14 3.40 5.28
N VAL A 112 11.35 4.38 5.69
CA VAL A 112 9.90 4.22 5.81
C VAL A 112 9.24 4.35 4.42
N LEU A 113 8.39 3.38 4.05
CA LEU A 113 7.58 3.48 2.85
C LEU A 113 6.27 4.21 3.18
N ILE A 114 5.99 5.31 2.46
CA ILE A 114 4.81 6.14 2.69
C ILE A 114 3.95 6.18 1.43
N LEU A 115 2.78 5.54 1.46
CA LEU A 115 1.79 5.55 0.39
C LEU A 115 0.97 6.85 0.42
N ASP A 116 1.30 7.81 -0.45
CA ASP A 116 0.71 9.15 -0.46
C ASP A 116 -0.62 9.23 -1.25
N LYS A 117 -0.80 8.40 -2.29
CA LYS A 117 -2.04 8.37 -3.10
C LYS A 117 -2.38 6.95 -3.50
N LEU A 118 -3.68 6.67 -3.54
CA LEU A 118 -4.22 5.35 -3.88
C LEU A 118 -5.54 5.48 -4.66
N ASN A 119 -5.68 4.68 -5.71
CA ASN A 119 -6.95 4.39 -6.37
C ASN A 119 -7.00 2.88 -6.58
N THR A 120 -8.00 2.23 -5.98
CA THR A 120 -8.15 0.77 -5.97
C THR A 120 -9.17 0.26 -6.97
N LYS A 121 -9.78 1.16 -7.77
CA LYS A 121 -10.74 0.74 -8.80
C LYS A 121 -10.01 -0.09 -9.86
N PRO A 122 -10.46 -1.32 -10.18
CA PRO A 122 -9.86 -2.08 -11.26
C PRO A 122 -9.84 -1.30 -12.58
N HIS A 123 -8.85 -1.57 -13.42
CA HIS A 123 -8.55 -0.83 -14.66
C HIS A 123 -8.20 0.67 -14.50
N LYS A 124 -8.38 1.24 -13.31
CA LYS A 124 -7.95 2.60 -12.93
C LYS A 124 -7.01 2.57 -11.73
N ALA A 125 -6.48 1.39 -11.43
CA ALA A 125 -5.59 1.12 -10.33
C ALA A 125 -4.37 2.06 -10.42
N TYR A 126 -4.08 2.74 -9.32
CA TYR A 126 -2.99 3.70 -9.24
C TYR A 126 -2.50 3.78 -7.80
N PHE A 127 -1.19 3.88 -7.63
CA PHE A 127 -0.62 4.33 -6.38
C PHE A 127 0.57 5.27 -6.60
N LYS A 128 0.85 6.07 -5.58
CA LYS A 128 2.06 6.89 -5.44
C LYS A 128 2.60 6.72 -4.03
N PHE A 129 3.89 6.43 -3.91
CA PHE A 129 4.55 6.31 -2.62
C PHE A 129 5.92 7.01 -2.59
N ARG A 130 6.43 7.22 -1.39
CA ARG A 130 7.78 7.69 -1.10
C ARG A 130 8.55 6.62 -0.36
N TYR A 131 9.84 6.52 -0.65
CA TYR A 131 10.78 5.65 0.04
C TYR A 131 12.19 6.26 -0.09
N GLY A 132 12.83 6.53 1.03
CA GLY A 132 14.08 7.30 1.07
C GLY A 132 13.95 8.67 0.40
N ASP A 133 14.84 8.98 -0.55
CA ASP A 133 14.81 10.23 -1.33
C ASP A 133 13.95 10.14 -2.62
N GLY A 134 13.35 8.97 -2.89
CA GLY A 134 12.58 8.70 -4.10
C GLY A 134 11.07 8.89 -3.97
N ILE A 135 10.43 9.23 -5.09
CA ILE A 135 8.98 9.29 -5.26
C ILE A 135 8.58 8.38 -6.41
N TYR A 136 7.75 7.38 -6.17
CA TYR A 136 7.39 6.34 -7.14
C TYR A 136 5.90 6.40 -7.44
N SER A 137 5.52 6.23 -8.71
CA SER A 137 4.10 6.22 -9.10
C SER A 137 3.90 5.53 -10.43
N ILE A 138 2.73 4.91 -10.61
CA ILE A 138 2.35 4.26 -11.87
C ILE A 138 2.51 5.22 -13.06
N ARG A 139 3.13 4.74 -14.15
CA ARG A 139 3.59 5.46 -15.35
C ARG A 139 4.85 6.32 -15.19
N ASN A 140 5.49 6.31 -14.03
CA ASN A 140 6.82 6.87 -13.80
C ASN A 140 7.72 5.79 -13.18
N ASN A 141 9.04 5.93 -13.26
CA ASN A 141 10.01 5.09 -12.54
C ASN A 141 9.78 3.58 -12.71
N HIS A 142 9.52 3.14 -13.94
CA HIS A 142 9.25 1.73 -14.28
C HIS A 142 8.05 1.09 -13.56
N CYS A 143 7.16 1.91 -13.02
CA CYS A 143 5.93 1.46 -12.40
C CYS A 143 4.83 1.18 -13.43
N VAL A 144 4.26 -0.02 -13.42
CA VAL A 144 3.29 -0.49 -14.41
C VAL A 144 2.09 -1.12 -13.72
N CYS A 145 0.90 -0.93 -14.29
CA CYS A 145 -0.28 -1.72 -13.97
C CYS A 145 -0.75 -2.49 -15.19
N THR A 146 -1.12 -3.74 -15.00
CA THR A 146 -1.53 -4.67 -16.05
C THR A 146 -2.82 -5.37 -15.62
N ASP A 147 -3.70 -5.60 -16.58
CA ASP A 147 -4.91 -6.40 -16.39
C ASP A 147 -4.54 -7.86 -16.13
N MET A 148 -5.02 -8.40 -15.00
CA MET A 148 -4.80 -9.78 -14.57
C MET A 148 -6.05 -10.65 -14.71
N THR A 149 -7.16 -10.11 -15.23
CA THR A 149 -8.48 -10.78 -15.25
C THR A 149 -8.42 -12.17 -15.89
N LYS A 150 -7.65 -12.33 -16.98
CA LYS A 150 -7.47 -13.62 -17.67
C LYS A 150 -6.65 -14.64 -16.89
N LEU A 151 -5.79 -14.19 -15.98
CA LEU A 151 -4.90 -15.04 -15.20
C LEU A 151 -5.59 -15.56 -13.93
N THR A 152 -6.41 -14.73 -13.32
CA THR A 152 -7.03 -15.03 -12.02
C THR A 152 -8.42 -15.67 -12.14
N GLY A 153 -9.09 -15.50 -13.29
CA GLY A 153 -10.47 -15.94 -13.47
C GLY A 153 -11.50 -15.08 -12.72
N TYR A 154 -11.06 -13.96 -12.14
CA TYR A 154 -11.93 -12.97 -11.53
C TYR A 154 -12.68 -12.16 -12.59
N LYS A 155 -13.73 -11.45 -12.16
CA LYS A 155 -14.51 -10.58 -13.06
C LYS A 155 -13.67 -9.40 -13.52
N GLU A 156 -12.92 -8.81 -12.59
CA GLU A 156 -11.91 -7.79 -12.87
C GLU A 156 -10.71 -8.05 -11.95
N ALA A 157 -9.49 -8.02 -12.49
CA ALA A 157 -8.28 -8.05 -11.69
C ALA A 157 -7.22 -7.14 -12.29
N THR A 158 -6.45 -6.44 -11.46
CA THR A 158 -5.35 -5.59 -11.91
C THR A 158 -4.18 -5.74 -10.95
N GLY A 159 -3.01 -6.05 -11.51
CA GLY A 159 -1.73 -6.06 -10.81
C GLY A 159 -0.96 -4.81 -11.14
N CYS A 160 -0.47 -4.13 -10.13
CA CYS A 160 0.37 -2.95 -10.22
C CYS A 160 1.67 -3.22 -9.51
N ARG A 161 2.80 -2.81 -10.09
CA ARG A 161 4.11 -2.94 -9.46
C ARG A 161 5.00 -1.74 -9.73
N CYS A 162 5.87 -1.45 -8.77
CA CYS A 162 6.93 -0.47 -8.85
C CYS A 162 8.19 -1.07 -8.25
N SER A 163 9.32 -0.92 -8.94
CA SER A 163 10.59 -1.20 -8.28
C SER A 163 11.11 0.02 -7.53
N PHE A 164 11.81 -0.23 -6.44
CA PHE A 164 12.50 0.78 -5.65
C PHE A 164 13.82 0.20 -5.11
N PRO A 165 14.84 1.04 -4.88
CA PRO A 165 16.15 0.60 -4.43
C PRO A 165 16.11 0.23 -2.95
N VAL A 166 16.83 -0.81 -2.55
CA VAL A 166 16.85 -1.31 -1.17
C VAL A 166 17.46 -0.27 -0.21
N ASP A 167 18.45 0.48 -0.68
CA ASP A 167 19.19 1.45 0.12
C ASP A 167 18.47 2.79 0.30
N GLY A 168 17.34 3.01 -0.38
CA GLY A 168 16.57 4.25 -0.30
C GLY A 168 17.12 5.39 -1.17
N HIS A 169 18.17 5.16 -1.95
CA HIS A 169 18.76 6.15 -2.85
C HIS A 169 18.27 5.97 -4.28
N PHE A 170 17.44 6.91 -4.73
CA PHE A 170 16.88 6.91 -6.07
C PHE A 170 17.96 7.19 -7.11
N VAL A 171 18.23 6.18 -7.94
CA VAL A 171 19.04 6.31 -9.14
C VAL A 171 18.08 6.42 -10.32
N GLY A 172 17.81 7.65 -10.74
CA GLY A 172 16.85 7.98 -11.82
C GLY A 172 17.37 7.68 -13.22
#